data_AF-A0A357C389-F1
#
_entry.id   AF-A0A357C389-F1
#
_cell.length_a   1.000
_cell.length_b   1.000
_cell.length_c   1.000
_cell.angle_alpha   90.00
_cell.angle_beta   90.00
_cell.angle_gamma   90.00
#
_symmetry.space_group_name_H-M   'P 1'
#
loop_
_entity.id
_entity.type
_entity.pdbx_description
1 polymer ?
#
loop_
_entity_poly.entity_id
_entity_poly.type
_entity_poly.pdbx_seq_one_letter_code
_entity_poly.pdbx_strand_id
1 'polypeptide(L)'
;MKKLYKYVSPDVFKSIFCEKDVVELKSTFPKDFNDPYELFLTINTDRIDSDILAFYIETAGNISQLPTLCFSNLPDVVPMWAHYARESTGFVIELDEELLVKYYPDARIEDVNYSKSPTIIDADEVKRAYTTTKPRHTYWLQSSAFKAAYFTKSKYWSYESERRFVVGLNKIRKKNGRMILQIPVDCVTAIIAGPRIDTKLEKQIQNFCKKINKQYYKMQLGRSSMRPFFITADYRSYLFNGQQLDEANNYCSDCNEPINDDNGQCPWCAITDEDRYDAAFRNPMRRLARLGLLEDYMQTAAEIDAKHRNKVKDFKVKNKKLKSTSR
;
A
#
# COMPACT_ATOMS: atom_id res chain seq x y z
N MET A 1 3.27 -15.08 -14.13
CA MET A 1 2.24 -15.35 -13.09
C MET A 1 2.13 -14.13 -12.21
N LYS A 2 0.91 -13.58 -12.04
CA LYS A 2 0.70 -12.35 -11.25
C LYS A 2 0.68 -12.68 -9.74
N LYS A 3 1.39 -11.90 -8.94
CA LYS A 3 1.45 -12.04 -7.48
C LYS A 3 0.59 -10.99 -6.78
N LEU A 4 0.00 -11.39 -5.65
CA LEU A 4 -0.84 -10.55 -4.80
C LEU A 4 -0.24 -10.46 -3.41
N TYR A 5 -0.26 -9.27 -2.82
CA TYR A 5 0.38 -9.02 -1.53
C TYR A 5 -0.66 -8.62 -0.48
N LYS A 6 -0.84 -9.47 0.53
CA LYS A 6 -1.67 -9.15 1.70
C LYS A 6 -0.80 -8.66 2.85
N TYR A 7 -0.93 -7.40 3.21
CA TYR A 7 -0.27 -6.82 4.39
C TYR A 7 -1.05 -7.16 5.65
N VAL A 8 -0.33 -7.56 6.69
CA VAL A 8 -0.91 -8.15 7.90
C VAL A 8 -0.15 -7.69 9.15
N SER A 9 -0.90 -7.41 10.22
CA SER A 9 -0.33 -7.12 11.53
C SER A 9 0.29 -8.37 12.21
N PRO A 10 1.28 -8.20 13.09
CA PRO A 10 2.04 -9.35 13.63
C PRO A 10 1.22 -10.28 14.55
N ASP A 11 0.22 -9.75 15.24
CA ASP A 11 -0.60 -10.44 16.24
C ASP A 11 -1.53 -11.53 15.65
N VAL A 12 -1.85 -11.44 14.37
CA VAL A 12 -2.78 -12.38 13.74
C VAL A 12 -2.10 -13.59 13.10
N PHE A 13 -0.76 -13.70 13.17
CA PHE A 13 -0.01 -14.82 12.57
C PHE A 13 -0.59 -16.19 12.97
N LYS A 14 -0.78 -16.43 14.28
CA LYS A 14 -1.33 -17.70 14.79
C LYS A 14 -2.77 -17.94 14.36
N SER A 15 -3.58 -16.90 14.19
CA SER A 15 -4.96 -17.06 13.72
C SER A 15 -5.03 -17.33 12.22
N ILE A 16 -4.11 -16.78 11.44
CA ILE A 16 -4.07 -16.96 9.99
C ILE A 16 -3.60 -18.37 9.64
N PHE A 17 -2.55 -18.84 10.30
CA PHE A 17 -1.91 -20.14 10.03
C PHE A 17 -2.29 -21.20 11.08
N CYS A 18 -3.55 -21.21 11.53
CA CYS A 18 -4.02 -22.15 12.55
C CYS A 18 -4.28 -23.56 12.01
N GLU A 19 -4.68 -23.67 10.74
CA GLU A 19 -4.95 -24.93 10.06
C GLU A 19 -3.75 -25.28 9.16
N LYS A 20 -3.51 -26.58 8.93
CA LYS A 20 -2.30 -27.05 8.24
C LYS A 20 -2.30 -26.69 6.75
N ASP A 21 -3.45 -26.81 6.10
CA ASP A 21 -3.57 -26.79 4.64
C ASP A 21 -4.26 -25.52 4.13
N VAL A 22 -4.67 -24.61 5.02
CA VAL A 22 -5.34 -23.36 4.67
C VAL A 22 -4.82 -22.17 5.47
N VAL A 23 -4.95 -21.00 4.85
CA VAL A 23 -4.61 -19.68 5.37
C VAL A 23 -5.91 -18.90 5.54
N GLU A 24 -6.20 -18.49 6.77
CA GLU A 24 -7.43 -17.78 7.11
C GLU A 24 -7.25 -16.27 6.96
N LEU A 25 -7.83 -15.66 5.92
CA LEU A 25 -7.79 -14.21 5.73
C LEU A 25 -9.12 -13.56 6.06
N LYS A 26 -9.06 -12.45 6.81
CA LYS A 26 -10.23 -11.62 7.12
C LYS A 26 -10.68 -10.87 5.86
N SER A 27 -11.96 -11.02 5.52
CA SER A 27 -12.67 -10.20 4.53
C SER A 27 -13.55 -9.14 5.22
N THR A 28 -13.89 -8.08 4.51
CA THR A 28 -14.77 -7.00 5.00
C THR A 28 -15.88 -6.74 3.99
N PHE A 29 -16.96 -6.11 4.44
CA PHE A 29 -17.99 -5.60 3.53
C PHE A 29 -17.59 -4.22 3.00
N PRO A 30 -18.11 -3.80 1.83
CA PRO A 30 -17.88 -2.46 1.30
C PRO A 30 -18.25 -1.33 2.26
N LYS A 31 -19.33 -1.49 3.03
CA LYS A 31 -19.74 -0.51 4.04
C LYS A 31 -18.72 -0.26 5.16
N ASP A 32 -17.78 -1.20 5.33
CA ASP A 32 -16.75 -1.16 6.37
C ASP A 32 -15.37 -0.80 5.77
N PHE A 33 -15.32 -0.29 4.53
CA PHE A 33 -14.07 0.16 3.90
C PHE A 33 -13.53 1.43 4.55
N ASN A 34 -12.22 1.63 4.43
CA ASN A 34 -11.51 2.73 5.09
C ASN A 34 -11.72 4.08 4.38
N ASP A 35 -11.96 4.08 3.07
CA ASP A 35 -12.22 5.31 2.33
C ASP A 35 -13.73 5.60 2.36
N PRO A 36 -14.16 6.70 3.01
CA PRO A 36 -15.57 7.02 3.11
C PRO A 36 -16.20 7.21 1.73
N TYR A 37 -15.42 7.59 0.70
CA TYR A 37 -15.92 7.94 -0.63
C TYR A 37 -16.23 6.73 -1.54
N GLU A 38 -15.91 5.50 -1.13
CA GLU A 38 -16.03 4.32 -2.01
C GLU A 38 -17.47 3.90 -2.31
N LEU A 39 -18.41 4.22 -1.41
CA LEU A 39 -19.83 3.97 -1.61
C LEU A 39 -20.61 5.19 -2.10
N PHE A 40 -19.93 6.27 -2.47
CA PHE A 40 -20.57 7.43 -3.06
C PHE A 40 -20.85 7.17 -4.55
N LEU A 41 -21.90 6.39 -4.81
CA LEU A 41 -22.44 6.28 -6.16
C LEU A 41 -23.26 7.52 -6.48
N THR A 42 -22.68 8.44 -7.24
CA THR A 42 -23.38 9.63 -7.72
C THR A 42 -23.85 9.44 -9.15
N ILE A 43 -24.98 10.06 -9.47
CA ILE A 43 -25.42 10.27 -10.85
C ILE A 43 -25.28 11.76 -11.15
N ASN A 44 -25.01 12.12 -12.40
CA ASN A 44 -24.98 13.53 -12.76
C ASN A 44 -26.40 14.12 -12.62
N THR A 45 -26.64 14.87 -11.55
CA THR A 45 -27.95 15.40 -11.18
C THR A 45 -28.38 16.59 -12.04
N ASP A 46 -27.47 17.20 -12.80
CA ASP A 46 -27.76 18.43 -13.55
C ASP A 46 -28.79 18.22 -14.68
N ARG A 47 -29.17 16.96 -14.99
CA ARG A 47 -30.04 16.60 -16.12
C ARG A 47 -30.93 15.37 -15.90
N ILE A 48 -31.37 15.11 -14.66
CA ILE A 48 -32.16 13.90 -14.33
C ILE A 48 -33.45 14.28 -13.61
N ASP A 49 -34.58 13.87 -14.18
CA ASP A 49 -35.91 14.02 -13.58
C ASP A 49 -36.06 13.16 -12.31
N SER A 50 -36.97 13.53 -11.41
CA SER A 50 -37.10 12.91 -10.09
C SER A 50 -37.49 11.43 -10.15
N ASP A 51 -38.25 11.01 -11.16
CA ASP A 51 -38.66 9.63 -11.40
C ASP A 51 -37.48 8.74 -11.84
N ILE A 52 -36.61 9.25 -12.72
CA ILE A 52 -35.39 8.56 -13.15
C ILE A 52 -34.42 8.42 -11.96
N LEU A 53 -34.30 9.45 -11.13
CA LEU A 53 -33.51 9.38 -9.89
C LEU A 53 -34.08 8.33 -8.91
N ALA A 54 -35.40 8.27 -8.73
CA ALA A 54 -36.04 7.26 -7.89
C ALA A 54 -35.79 5.84 -8.43
N PHE A 55 -35.90 5.63 -9.75
CA PHE A 55 -35.58 4.35 -10.39
C PHE A 55 -34.11 3.94 -10.18
N TYR A 56 -33.19 4.89 -10.25
CA TYR A 56 -31.78 4.65 -9.95
C TYR A 56 -31.58 4.21 -8.50
N ILE A 57 -32.18 4.90 -7.53
CA ILE A 57 -32.08 4.56 -6.10
C ILE A 57 -32.64 3.15 -5.86
N GLU A 58 -33.78 2.81 -6.45
CA GLU A 58 -34.38 1.47 -6.35
C GLU A 58 -33.47 0.40 -6.94
N THR A 59 -32.91 0.65 -8.12
CA THR A 59 -32.15 -0.35 -8.87
C THR A 59 -30.71 -0.54 -8.36
N ALA A 60 -30.06 0.56 -7.98
CA ALA A 60 -28.61 0.63 -7.74
C ALA A 60 -28.24 1.26 -6.39
N GLY A 61 -29.19 1.88 -5.67
CA GLY A 61 -28.94 2.50 -4.37
C GLY A 61 -28.60 1.49 -3.27
N ASN A 62 -29.07 0.25 -3.38
CA ASN A 62 -28.77 -0.84 -2.46
C ASN A 62 -27.80 -1.85 -3.09
N ILE A 63 -26.52 -1.52 -3.08
CA ILE A 63 -25.48 -2.43 -3.58
C ILE A 63 -25.35 -3.62 -2.64
N SER A 64 -25.39 -4.83 -3.20
CA SER A 64 -25.17 -6.07 -2.47
C SER A 64 -23.87 -5.99 -1.67
N GLN A 65 -23.90 -6.41 -0.41
CA GLN A 65 -22.73 -6.45 0.47
C GLN A 65 -22.07 -7.83 0.37
N LEU A 66 -21.00 -7.91 -0.43
CA LEU A 66 -20.23 -9.11 -0.66
C LEU A 66 -18.89 -9.00 0.07
N PRO A 67 -18.46 -10.09 0.73
CA PRO A 67 -17.15 -10.16 1.35
C PRO A 67 -16.03 -9.87 0.35
N THR A 68 -15.15 -8.92 0.71
CA THR A 68 -14.04 -8.46 -0.12
C THR A 68 -12.72 -8.61 0.63
N LEU A 69 -11.73 -9.13 -0.06
CA LEU A 69 -10.32 -9.12 0.34
C LEU A 69 -9.56 -8.11 -0.52
N CYS A 70 -8.90 -7.18 0.16
CA CYS A 70 -8.05 -6.18 -0.48
C CYS A 70 -6.59 -6.65 -0.44
N PHE A 71 -5.98 -6.80 -1.61
CA PHE A 71 -4.56 -7.05 -1.79
C PHE A 71 -3.89 -5.80 -2.39
N SER A 72 -2.57 -5.77 -2.37
CA SER A 72 -1.78 -4.85 -3.18
C SER A 72 -1.11 -5.62 -4.31
N ASN A 73 -0.86 -4.95 -5.44
CA ASN A 73 0.04 -5.44 -6.47
C ASN A 73 1.53 -5.24 -6.11
N LEU A 74 1.84 -4.52 -5.04
CA LEU A 74 3.20 -4.07 -4.71
C LEU A 74 3.62 -4.51 -3.29
N PRO A 75 4.79 -5.16 -3.11
CA PRO A 75 5.34 -5.50 -1.80
C PRO A 75 6.25 -4.41 -1.20
N ASP A 76 6.65 -3.42 -1.99
CA ASP A 76 7.71 -2.46 -1.68
C ASP A 76 7.20 -1.04 -1.38
N VAL A 77 5.92 -0.89 -1.01
CA VAL A 77 5.29 0.40 -0.69
C VAL A 77 5.39 0.69 0.81
N VAL A 78 6.32 1.54 1.21
CA VAL A 78 6.59 1.87 2.63
C VAL A 78 5.33 2.33 3.40
N PRO A 79 4.45 3.21 2.86
CA PRO A 79 3.19 3.55 3.54
C PRO A 79 2.28 2.35 3.84
N MET A 80 2.26 1.32 2.97
CA MET A 80 1.47 0.09 3.20
C MET A 80 2.00 -0.68 4.41
N TRP A 81 3.31 -0.78 4.55
CA TRP A 81 3.94 -1.38 5.73
C TRP A 81 3.62 -0.61 7.02
N ALA A 82 3.57 0.73 6.94
CA ALA A 82 3.22 1.55 8.08
C ALA A 82 1.77 1.35 8.53
N HIS A 83 0.81 1.42 7.60
CA HIS A 83 -0.62 1.38 7.90
C HIS A 83 -1.15 -0.03 8.17
N TYR A 84 -0.78 -1.01 7.33
CA TYR A 84 -1.41 -2.32 7.33
C TYR A 84 -0.56 -3.42 8.00
N ALA A 85 0.76 -3.24 8.06
CA ALA A 85 1.68 -4.15 8.75
C ALA A 85 2.12 -3.62 10.12
N ARG A 86 1.28 -2.84 10.81
CA ARG A 86 1.52 -2.26 12.14
C ARG A 86 2.92 -1.64 12.24
N GLU A 87 3.11 -0.52 11.56
CA GLU A 87 4.38 0.19 11.58
C GLU A 87 5.59 -0.70 11.20
N SER A 88 5.45 -1.51 10.16
CA SER A 88 6.52 -2.38 9.65
C SER A 88 6.99 -3.48 10.62
N THR A 89 6.19 -3.81 11.65
CA THR A 89 6.43 -4.94 12.57
C THR A 89 5.73 -6.23 12.15
N GLY A 90 4.79 -6.12 11.21
CA GLY A 90 4.01 -7.22 10.65
C GLY A 90 4.72 -7.92 9.49
N PHE A 91 3.92 -8.55 8.64
CA PHE A 91 4.39 -9.33 7.51
C PHE A 91 3.41 -9.25 6.34
N VAL A 92 3.85 -9.70 5.17
CA VAL A 92 3.07 -9.77 3.94
C VAL A 92 2.98 -11.23 3.49
N ILE A 93 1.80 -11.64 3.06
CA ILE A 93 1.56 -12.94 2.43
C ILE A 93 1.52 -12.72 0.93
N GLU A 94 2.42 -13.36 0.19
CA GLU A 94 2.45 -13.35 -1.27
C GLU A 94 1.65 -14.54 -1.80
N LEU A 95 0.65 -14.25 -2.63
CA LEU A 95 -0.26 -15.24 -3.21
C LEU A 95 -0.12 -15.29 -4.73
N ASP A 96 -0.31 -16.47 -5.28
CA ASP A 96 -0.48 -16.66 -6.71
C ASP A 96 -1.93 -16.41 -7.13
N GLU A 97 -2.13 -15.44 -8.01
CA GLU A 97 -3.47 -15.07 -8.46
C GLU A 97 -4.14 -16.17 -9.29
N GLU A 98 -3.39 -16.86 -10.14
CA GLU A 98 -3.94 -17.88 -11.05
C GLU A 98 -4.43 -19.08 -10.25
N LEU A 99 -3.68 -19.51 -9.23
CA LEU A 99 -4.13 -20.52 -8.29
C LEU A 99 -5.35 -20.06 -7.51
N LEU A 100 -5.36 -18.82 -7.02
CA LEU A 100 -6.50 -18.29 -6.26
C LEU A 100 -7.79 -18.32 -7.09
N VAL A 101 -7.74 -17.89 -8.36
CA VAL A 101 -8.88 -17.93 -9.29
C VAL A 101 -9.31 -19.36 -9.57
N LYS A 102 -8.37 -20.31 -9.71
CA LYS A 102 -8.70 -21.73 -9.89
C LYS A 102 -9.50 -22.31 -8.73
N TYR A 103 -9.17 -21.94 -7.48
CA TYR A 103 -9.91 -22.40 -6.30
C TYR A 103 -11.24 -21.68 -6.10
N TYR A 104 -11.39 -20.48 -6.65
CA TYR A 104 -12.60 -19.66 -6.56
C TYR A 104 -13.02 -19.11 -7.93
N PRO A 105 -13.50 -19.98 -8.84
CA PRO A 105 -13.81 -19.57 -10.21
C PRO A 105 -14.94 -18.54 -10.30
N ASP A 106 -15.83 -18.51 -9.31
CA ASP A 106 -16.95 -17.55 -9.23
C ASP A 106 -16.56 -16.20 -8.60
N ALA A 107 -15.32 -16.06 -8.12
CA ALA A 107 -14.86 -14.82 -7.51
C ALA A 107 -14.56 -13.76 -8.58
N ARG A 108 -14.78 -12.49 -8.23
CA ARG A 108 -14.33 -11.36 -9.05
C ARG A 108 -13.01 -10.85 -8.53
N ILE A 109 -12.03 -10.72 -9.41
CA ILE A 109 -10.73 -10.13 -9.10
C ILE A 109 -10.40 -9.02 -10.09
N GLU A 110 -10.31 -7.79 -9.59
CA GLU A 110 -10.03 -6.62 -10.43
C GLU A 110 -9.14 -5.61 -9.70
N ASP A 111 -8.39 -4.82 -10.48
CA ASP A 111 -7.68 -3.66 -9.97
C ASP A 111 -8.67 -2.54 -9.63
N VAL A 112 -8.38 -1.82 -8.56
CA VAL A 112 -9.14 -0.62 -8.20
C VAL A 112 -8.77 0.53 -9.15
N ASN A 113 -9.79 1.20 -9.68
CA ASN A 113 -9.68 2.43 -10.42
C ASN A 113 -9.59 3.63 -9.46
N TYR A 114 -8.61 4.49 -9.66
CA TYR A 114 -8.34 5.62 -8.76
C TYR A 114 -8.79 6.94 -9.37
N SER A 115 -9.78 7.57 -8.75
CA SER A 115 -10.40 8.80 -9.26
C SER A 115 -10.28 9.97 -8.28
N LYS A 116 -10.20 11.20 -8.81
CA LYS A 116 -10.23 12.43 -8.00
C LYS A 116 -11.65 12.86 -7.61
N SER A 117 -12.65 12.32 -8.29
CA SER A 117 -14.06 12.58 -8.06
C SER A 117 -14.81 11.26 -7.91
N PRO A 118 -15.97 11.25 -7.22
CA PRO A 118 -16.83 10.08 -7.19
C PRO A 118 -17.13 9.55 -8.60
N THR A 119 -17.35 8.24 -8.72
CA THR A 119 -17.75 7.66 -10.01
C THR A 119 -19.14 8.17 -10.35
N ILE A 120 -19.27 8.78 -11.52
CA ILE A 120 -20.56 9.22 -12.06
C ILE A 120 -21.09 8.09 -12.92
N ILE A 121 -22.22 7.50 -12.53
CA ILE A 121 -22.96 6.57 -13.39
C ILE A 121 -23.57 7.38 -14.55
N ASP A 122 -23.46 6.85 -15.76
CA ASP A 122 -23.95 7.51 -16.97
C ASP A 122 -25.47 7.68 -16.91
N ALA A 123 -25.92 8.93 -16.99
CA ALA A 123 -27.34 9.28 -16.97
C ALA A 123 -28.11 8.60 -18.12
N ASP A 124 -27.46 8.38 -19.26
CA ASP A 124 -28.07 7.71 -20.41
C ASP A 124 -28.25 6.21 -20.17
N GLU A 125 -27.41 5.58 -19.34
CA GLU A 125 -27.60 4.20 -18.89
C GLU A 125 -28.84 4.08 -18.01
N VAL A 126 -29.01 5.00 -17.05
CA VAL A 126 -30.18 5.05 -16.17
C VAL A 126 -31.46 5.30 -16.98
N LYS A 127 -31.45 6.33 -17.84
CA LYS A 127 -32.59 6.67 -18.71
C LYS A 127 -32.98 5.50 -19.59
N ARG A 128 -32.01 4.82 -20.21
CA ARG A 128 -32.25 3.65 -21.05
C ARG A 128 -32.90 2.52 -20.25
N ALA A 129 -32.39 2.19 -19.07
CA ALA A 129 -32.96 1.15 -18.22
C ALA A 129 -34.41 1.49 -17.82
N TYR A 130 -34.64 2.74 -17.41
CA TYR A 130 -35.96 3.24 -17.03
C TYR A 130 -36.97 3.19 -18.20
N THR A 131 -36.63 3.81 -19.34
CA THR A 131 -37.56 3.95 -20.48
C THR A 131 -37.84 2.62 -21.17
N THR A 132 -36.83 1.76 -21.31
CA THR A 132 -37.00 0.52 -22.09
C THR A 132 -37.61 -0.63 -21.31
N THR A 133 -37.52 -0.59 -19.97
CA THR A 133 -37.98 -1.64 -19.03
C THR A 133 -37.47 -3.06 -19.32
N LYS A 134 -36.41 -3.18 -20.15
CA LYS A 134 -35.82 -4.49 -20.51
C LYS A 134 -34.92 -4.97 -19.37
N PRO A 135 -35.10 -6.19 -18.84
CA PRO A 135 -34.31 -6.70 -17.72
C PRO A 135 -32.79 -6.61 -17.92
N ARG A 136 -32.31 -6.82 -19.16
CA ARG A 136 -30.89 -6.69 -19.50
C ARG A 136 -30.31 -5.30 -19.28
N HIS A 137 -31.07 -4.23 -19.45
CA HIS A 137 -30.58 -2.87 -19.25
C HIS A 137 -30.50 -2.53 -17.76
N THR A 138 -31.47 -2.99 -16.96
CA THR A 138 -31.41 -2.94 -15.50
C THR A 138 -30.21 -3.73 -14.97
N TYR A 139 -29.95 -4.92 -15.52
CA TYR A 139 -28.77 -5.72 -15.18
C TYR A 139 -27.45 -4.98 -15.48
N TRP A 140 -27.34 -4.33 -16.65
CA TRP A 140 -26.16 -3.53 -16.98
C TRP A 140 -25.96 -2.36 -16.01
N LEU A 141 -27.04 -1.62 -15.71
CA LEU A 141 -27.00 -0.54 -14.72
C LEU A 141 -26.51 -1.03 -13.35
N GLN A 142 -27.05 -2.15 -12.87
CA GLN A 142 -26.60 -2.79 -11.63
C GLN A 142 -25.15 -3.22 -11.69
N SER A 143 -24.69 -3.74 -12.83
CA SER A 143 -23.30 -4.14 -13.02
C SER A 143 -22.35 -2.93 -13.01
N SER A 144 -22.75 -1.82 -13.65
CA SER A 144 -21.99 -0.56 -13.66
C SER A 144 -21.90 0.03 -12.26
N ALA A 145 -23.03 0.08 -11.53
CA ALA A 145 -23.08 0.51 -10.13
C ALA A 145 -22.22 -0.38 -9.21
N PHE A 146 -22.31 -1.70 -9.39
CA PHE A 146 -21.46 -2.65 -8.66
C PHE A 146 -19.98 -2.37 -8.92
N LYS A 147 -19.58 -2.22 -10.19
CA LYS A 147 -18.18 -1.97 -10.53
C LYS A 147 -17.68 -0.67 -9.92
N ALA A 148 -18.47 0.39 -10.00
CA ALA A 148 -18.15 1.70 -9.44
C ALA A 148 -17.94 1.65 -7.92
N ALA A 149 -18.77 0.91 -7.18
CA ALA A 149 -18.64 0.84 -5.72
C ALA A 149 -17.56 -0.13 -5.23
N TYR A 150 -17.38 -1.25 -5.93
CA TYR A 150 -16.38 -2.24 -5.52
C TYR A 150 -14.99 -1.91 -6.02
N PHE A 151 -14.84 -1.21 -7.14
CA PHE A 151 -13.54 -1.05 -7.80
C PHE A 151 -13.23 0.41 -8.14
N THR A 152 -13.83 1.39 -7.47
CA THR A 152 -13.34 2.77 -7.50
C THR A 152 -12.98 3.24 -6.10
N LYS A 153 -11.85 3.94 -5.99
CA LYS A 153 -11.36 4.54 -4.75
C LYS A 153 -10.78 5.92 -5.02
N SER A 154 -10.69 6.74 -3.98
CA SER A 154 -10.07 8.06 -4.12
C SER A 154 -8.60 7.96 -4.53
N LYS A 155 -8.16 8.85 -5.43
CA LYS A 155 -6.79 8.91 -5.94
C LYS A 155 -5.74 9.11 -4.85
N TYR A 156 -6.12 9.64 -3.69
CA TYR A 156 -5.23 9.75 -2.53
C TYR A 156 -4.73 8.40 -2.01
N TRP A 157 -5.45 7.31 -2.31
CA TRP A 157 -5.08 5.94 -1.95
C TRP A 157 -4.40 5.17 -3.10
N SER A 158 -4.05 5.83 -4.20
CA SER A 158 -3.47 5.17 -5.40
C SER A 158 -2.15 4.45 -5.14
N TYR A 159 -1.42 4.84 -4.07
CA TYR A 159 -0.21 4.15 -3.66
C TYR A 159 -0.46 2.72 -3.17
N GLU A 160 -1.68 2.39 -2.75
CA GLU A 160 -2.00 1.03 -2.29
C GLU A 160 -1.94 0.01 -3.43
N SER A 161 -2.07 0.46 -4.69
CA SER A 161 -2.15 -0.39 -5.88
C SER A 161 -3.08 -1.58 -5.64
N GLU A 162 -4.29 -1.27 -5.20
CA GLU A 162 -5.23 -2.21 -4.62
C GLU A 162 -5.81 -3.13 -5.69
N ARG A 163 -5.81 -4.42 -5.40
CA ARG A 163 -6.46 -5.47 -6.18
C ARG A 163 -7.47 -6.18 -5.29
N ARG A 164 -8.74 -6.12 -5.67
CA ARG A 164 -9.86 -6.59 -4.85
C ARG A 164 -10.33 -7.95 -5.30
N PHE A 165 -10.53 -8.83 -4.33
CA PHE A 165 -11.05 -10.17 -4.51
C PHE A 165 -12.40 -10.29 -3.80
N VAL A 166 -13.47 -10.33 -4.58
CA VAL A 166 -14.86 -10.33 -4.12
C VAL A 166 -15.42 -11.74 -4.26
N VAL A 167 -15.98 -12.27 -3.17
CA VAL A 167 -16.51 -13.64 -3.11
C VAL A 167 -17.96 -13.67 -2.66
N GLY A 168 -18.67 -14.75 -2.99
CA GLY A 168 -19.99 -15.01 -2.45
C GLY A 168 -19.98 -15.28 -0.95
N LEU A 169 -21.07 -14.91 -0.26
CA LEU A 169 -21.26 -15.16 1.18
C LEU A 169 -21.15 -16.64 1.57
N ASN A 170 -21.51 -17.54 0.67
CA ASN A 170 -21.41 -18.99 0.86
C ASN A 170 -19.98 -19.52 0.98
N LYS A 171 -18.97 -18.72 0.60
CA LYS A 171 -17.55 -19.08 0.73
C LYS A 171 -16.93 -18.62 2.06
N ILE A 172 -17.66 -17.85 2.87
CA ILE A 172 -17.15 -17.25 4.10
C ILE A 172 -17.54 -18.07 5.33
N ARG A 173 -16.57 -18.27 6.21
CA ARG A 173 -16.78 -18.77 7.57
C ARG A 173 -16.86 -17.61 8.56
N LYS A 174 -17.83 -17.65 9.47
CA LYS A 174 -17.91 -16.71 10.59
C LYS A 174 -17.13 -17.26 11.77
N LYS A 175 -16.11 -16.54 12.22
CA LYS A 175 -15.27 -16.92 13.38
C LYS A 175 -15.08 -15.70 14.28
N ASN A 176 -15.55 -15.77 15.53
CA ASN A 176 -15.50 -14.66 16.50
C ASN A 176 -16.06 -13.33 15.94
N GLY A 177 -17.20 -13.39 15.24
CA GLY A 177 -17.82 -12.22 14.62
C GLY A 177 -17.09 -11.68 13.38
N ARG A 178 -16.01 -12.32 12.92
CA ARG A 178 -15.25 -11.95 11.72
C ARG A 178 -15.62 -12.84 10.55
N MET A 179 -15.60 -12.26 9.36
CA MET A 179 -15.73 -12.98 8.10
C MET A 179 -14.36 -13.45 7.65
N ILE A 180 -14.20 -14.77 7.54
CA ILE A 180 -12.95 -15.43 7.21
C ILE A 180 -13.12 -16.18 5.89
N LEU A 181 -12.21 -15.93 4.95
CA LEU A 181 -12.01 -16.77 3.78
C LEU A 181 -10.82 -17.72 4.05
N GLN A 182 -10.99 -19.00 3.74
CA GLN A 182 -9.94 -20.00 3.89
C GLN A 182 -9.25 -20.28 2.56
N ILE A 183 -8.07 -19.69 2.35
CA ILE A 183 -7.31 -19.86 1.10
C ILE A 183 -6.37 -21.07 1.23
N PRO A 184 -6.32 -21.99 0.27
CA PRO A 184 -5.36 -23.10 0.29
C PRO A 184 -3.92 -22.61 0.43
N VAL A 185 -3.13 -23.31 1.25
CA VAL A 185 -1.72 -22.95 1.46
C VAL A 185 -0.89 -23.01 0.18
N ASP A 186 -1.31 -23.80 -0.80
CA ASP A 186 -0.68 -23.90 -2.12
C ASP A 186 -0.70 -22.58 -2.90
N CYS A 187 -1.70 -21.74 -2.66
CA CYS A 187 -1.77 -20.39 -3.24
C CYS A 187 -0.69 -19.47 -2.66
N VAL A 188 -0.16 -19.74 -1.46
CA VAL A 188 0.94 -18.97 -0.88
C VAL A 188 2.23 -19.34 -1.59
N THR A 189 2.97 -18.31 -2.00
CA THR A 189 4.23 -18.44 -2.73
C THR A 189 5.41 -17.97 -1.90
N ALA A 190 5.20 -16.92 -1.09
CA ALA A 190 6.17 -16.45 -0.12
C ALA A 190 5.51 -15.76 1.09
N ILE A 191 6.29 -15.60 2.16
CA ILE A 191 5.97 -14.66 3.24
C ILE A 191 7.13 -13.68 3.41
N ILE A 192 6.80 -12.40 3.45
CA ILE A 192 7.76 -11.30 3.59
C ILE A 192 7.61 -10.69 4.98
N ALA A 193 8.64 -10.81 5.82
CA ALA A 193 8.68 -10.19 7.12
C ALA A 193 9.01 -8.70 7.02
N GLY A 194 8.42 -7.88 7.90
CA GLY A 194 8.76 -6.46 8.00
C GLY A 194 10.15 -6.23 8.62
N PRO A 195 10.76 -5.06 8.39
CA PRO A 195 12.10 -4.70 8.88
C PRO A 195 12.17 -4.63 10.40
N ARG A 196 11.05 -4.35 11.08
CA ARG A 196 10.96 -4.22 12.54
C ARG A 196 10.23 -5.40 13.18
N ILE A 197 10.14 -6.52 12.48
CA ILE A 197 9.48 -7.71 13.02
C ILE A 197 10.18 -8.19 14.29
N ASP A 198 9.39 -8.69 15.24
CA ASP A 198 9.93 -9.31 16.45
C ASP A 198 10.65 -10.63 16.11
N THR A 199 11.81 -10.87 16.74
CA THR A 199 12.69 -12.02 16.46
C THR A 199 11.99 -13.37 16.70
N LYS A 200 11.07 -13.46 17.66
CA LYS A 200 10.32 -14.71 17.91
C LYS A 200 9.33 -14.96 16.78
N LEU A 201 8.62 -13.92 16.33
CA LEU A 201 7.69 -14.03 15.21
C LEU A 201 8.43 -14.32 13.90
N GLU A 202 9.57 -13.67 13.66
CA GLU A 202 10.42 -13.92 12.49
C GLU A 202 10.81 -15.39 12.37
N LYS A 203 11.28 -16.00 13.47
CA LYS A 203 11.58 -17.44 13.53
C LYS A 203 10.35 -18.30 13.27
N GLN A 204 9.17 -17.90 13.76
CA GLN A 204 7.93 -18.63 13.50
C GLN A 204 7.56 -18.61 12.01
N ILE A 205 7.69 -17.45 11.36
CA ILE A 205 7.46 -17.30 9.92
C ILE A 205 8.45 -18.16 9.14
N GLN A 206 9.75 -18.08 9.44
CA GLN A 206 10.78 -18.88 8.75
C GLN A 206 10.51 -20.38 8.88
N ASN A 207 10.16 -20.85 10.09
CA ASN A 207 9.82 -22.25 10.32
C ASN A 207 8.55 -22.67 9.57
N PHE A 208 7.55 -21.79 9.50
CA PHE A 208 6.34 -22.04 8.72
C PHE A 208 6.65 -22.15 7.23
N CYS A 209 7.37 -21.19 6.65
CA CYS A 209 7.80 -21.23 5.24
C CYS A 209 8.56 -22.52 4.90
N LYS A 210 9.49 -22.95 5.77
CA LYS A 210 10.20 -24.24 5.63
C LYS A 210 9.23 -25.43 5.64
N LYS A 211 8.26 -25.44 6.57
CA LYS A 211 7.26 -26.52 6.68
C LYS A 211 6.39 -26.66 5.44
N ILE A 212 6.03 -25.54 4.81
CA ILE A 212 5.18 -25.51 3.61
C ILE A 212 5.99 -25.48 2.30
N ASN A 213 7.32 -25.54 2.40
CA ASN A 213 8.25 -25.44 1.29
C ASN A 213 8.01 -24.21 0.38
N LYS A 214 7.83 -23.03 1.00
CA LYS A 214 7.64 -21.74 0.32
C LYS A 214 8.73 -20.75 0.71
N GLN A 215 8.84 -19.67 -0.06
CA GLN A 215 9.91 -18.71 0.13
C GLN A 215 9.70 -17.82 1.36
N TYR A 216 10.82 -17.39 1.93
CA TYR A 216 10.87 -16.41 3.00
C TYR A 216 11.72 -15.23 2.57
N TYR A 217 11.19 -14.04 2.80
CA TYR A 217 11.92 -12.80 2.63
C TYR A 217 11.80 -11.93 3.87
N LYS A 218 12.74 -11.01 4.05
CA LYS A 218 12.65 -9.91 4.99
C LYS A 218 12.86 -8.61 4.24
N MET A 219 11.89 -7.70 4.33
CA MET A 219 12.05 -6.36 3.78
C MET A 219 13.10 -5.60 4.58
N GLN A 220 13.98 -4.90 3.87
CA GLN A 220 14.93 -3.93 4.41
C GLN A 220 14.83 -2.59 3.69
N LEU A 221 15.21 -1.53 4.41
CA LEU A 221 15.33 -0.20 3.85
C LEU A 221 16.80 0.05 3.52
N GLY A 222 17.07 0.45 2.27
CA GLY A 222 18.40 0.86 1.84
C GLY A 222 18.82 2.18 2.49
N ARG A 223 20.13 2.42 2.54
CA ARG A 223 20.69 3.74 2.88
C ARG A 223 20.93 4.58 1.63
N SER A 224 21.15 3.93 0.49
CA SER A 224 21.42 4.57 -0.80
C SER A 224 20.16 4.76 -1.63
N SER A 225 19.11 3.99 -1.37
CA SER A 225 17.84 4.04 -2.11
C SER A 225 16.64 4.17 -1.17
N MET A 226 15.65 4.97 -1.58
CA MET A 226 14.34 5.02 -0.90
C MET A 226 13.49 3.78 -1.18
N ARG A 227 13.83 3.00 -2.21
CA ARG A 227 13.12 1.77 -2.55
C ARG A 227 13.57 0.64 -1.64
N PRO A 228 12.64 -0.04 -0.94
CA PRO A 228 12.99 -1.23 -0.17
C PRO A 228 13.59 -2.33 -1.03
N PHE A 229 14.43 -3.16 -0.41
CA PHE A 229 14.91 -4.42 -0.97
C PHE A 229 14.55 -5.56 -0.02
N PHE A 230 14.72 -6.79 -0.47
CA PHE A 230 14.31 -7.97 0.27
C PHE A 230 15.49 -8.91 0.42
N ILE A 231 15.65 -9.50 1.61
CA ILE A 231 16.70 -10.49 1.85
C ILE A 231 16.09 -11.85 2.18
N THR A 232 16.75 -12.90 1.74
CA THR A 232 16.42 -14.29 2.09
C THR A 232 17.13 -14.71 3.38
N ALA A 233 16.85 -15.93 3.86
CA ALA A 233 17.49 -16.46 5.06
C ALA A 233 19.00 -16.76 4.86
N ASP A 234 19.41 -16.93 3.60
CA ASP A 234 20.77 -17.12 3.12
C ASP A 234 21.43 -15.81 2.66
N TYR A 235 20.87 -14.66 3.06
CA TYR A 235 21.44 -13.32 2.86
C TYR A 235 21.58 -12.90 1.38
N ARG A 236 20.85 -13.54 0.47
CA ARG A 236 20.74 -13.05 -0.91
C ARG A 236 19.72 -11.92 -0.99
N SER A 237 20.04 -10.91 -1.79
CA SER A 237 19.21 -9.72 -1.95
C SER A 237 18.37 -9.76 -3.20
N TYR A 238 17.16 -9.24 -3.09
CA TYR A 238 16.13 -9.26 -4.11
C TYR A 238 15.52 -7.86 -4.27
N LEU A 239 15.19 -7.52 -5.51
CA LEU A 239 14.48 -6.31 -5.87
C LEU A 239 13.16 -6.67 -6.53
N PHE A 240 12.12 -5.89 -6.24
CA PHE A 240 10.86 -6.04 -6.95
C PHE A 240 11.00 -5.43 -8.36
N ASN A 241 10.67 -6.15 -9.42
CA ASN A 241 10.77 -5.63 -10.79
C ASN A 241 9.45 -5.01 -11.31
N GLY A 242 8.39 -5.01 -10.49
CA GLY A 242 7.03 -4.60 -10.88
C GLY A 242 6.06 -5.77 -11.01
N GLN A 243 6.56 -7.01 -11.07
CA GLN A 243 5.76 -8.23 -11.17
C GLN A 243 6.15 -9.29 -10.13
N GLN A 244 7.44 -9.43 -9.87
CA GLN A 244 7.98 -10.41 -8.93
C GLN A 244 9.28 -9.90 -8.28
N LEU A 245 9.76 -10.66 -7.29
CA LEU A 245 11.06 -10.47 -6.67
C LEU A 245 12.13 -11.21 -7.47
N ASP A 246 13.09 -10.46 -8.02
CA ASP A 246 14.26 -11.00 -8.72
C ASP A 246 15.51 -10.80 -7.87
N GLU A 247 16.42 -11.77 -7.92
CA GLU A 247 17.71 -11.69 -7.24
C GLU A 247 18.52 -10.52 -7.81
N ALA A 248 19.12 -9.72 -6.95
CA ALA A 248 19.98 -8.61 -7.33
C ALA A 248 21.31 -9.17 -7.87
N ASN A 249 21.79 -8.60 -8.98
CA ASN A 249 23.05 -9.01 -9.60
C ASN A 249 24.24 -8.89 -8.64
N ASN A 250 24.31 -7.77 -7.92
CA ASN A 250 25.34 -7.45 -6.94
C ASN A 250 24.70 -6.86 -5.68
N TYR A 251 25.28 -7.14 -4.52
CA TYR A 251 24.86 -6.55 -3.24
C TYR A 251 26.06 -6.41 -2.30
N CYS A 252 25.99 -5.43 -1.41
CA CYS A 252 27.02 -5.10 -0.44
C CYS A 252 27.32 -6.28 0.49
N SER A 253 28.60 -6.61 0.70
CA SER A 253 29.04 -7.70 1.58
C SER A 253 28.60 -7.53 3.04
N ASP A 254 28.39 -6.30 3.49
CA ASP A 254 28.18 -6.00 4.91
C ASP A 254 26.72 -5.80 5.26
N CYS A 255 25.98 -5.07 4.43
CA CYS A 255 24.56 -4.77 4.67
C CYS A 255 23.60 -5.47 3.72
N ASN A 256 24.11 -6.18 2.70
CA ASN A 256 23.33 -6.82 1.64
C ASN A 256 22.47 -5.84 0.82
N GLU A 257 22.68 -4.52 0.93
CA GLU A 257 21.98 -3.58 0.07
C GLU A 257 22.39 -3.81 -1.39
N PRO A 258 21.45 -3.95 -2.35
CA PRO A 258 21.77 -4.04 -3.77
C PRO A 258 22.63 -2.86 -4.22
N ILE A 259 23.70 -3.16 -4.96
CA ILE A 259 24.64 -2.16 -5.47
C ILE A 259 24.78 -2.27 -7.00
N ASN A 260 25.10 -1.15 -7.64
CA ASN A 260 25.28 -1.09 -9.09
C ASN A 260 26.75 -1.28 -9.50
N ASP A 261 27.68 -1.29 -8.54
CA ASP A 261 29.11 -1.39 -8.75
C ASP A 261 29.64 -2.77 -8.33
N ASP A 262 30.78 -3.16 -8.93
CA ASP A 262 31.47 -4.42 -8.63
C ASP A 262 32.44 -4.28 -7.43
N ASN A 263 32.37 -3.15 -6.71
CA ASN A 263 33.28 -2.84 -5.60
C ASN A 263 33.00 -3.67 -4.33
N GLY A 264 31.94 -4.48 -4.33
CA GLY A 264 31.60 -5.40 -3.23
C GLY A 264 31.02 -4.74 -1.97
N GLN A 265 31.16 -3.42 -1.79
CA GLN A 265 30.60 -2.66 -0.68
C GLN A 265 29.83 -1.44 -1.17
N CYS A 266 28.72 -1.11 -0.50
CA CYS A 266 28.01 0.15 -0.76
C CYS A 266 28.78 1.34 -0.20
N PRO A 267 28.55 2.58 -0.69
CA PRO A 267 29.27 3.78 -0.26
C PRO A 267 29.21 4.04 1.25
N TRP A 268 28.16 3.58 1.94
CA TRP A 268 28.01 3.74 3.38
C TRP A 268 28.83 2.75 4.21
N CYS A 269 29.00 1.54 3.69
CA CYS A 269 29.78 0.49 4.35
C CYS A 269 31.28 0.62 4.05
N ALA A 270 31.62 1.23 2.91
CA ALA A 270 33.00 1.56 2.54
C ALA A 270 33.63 2.68 3.40
N ILE A 271 32.85 3.39 4.23
CA ILE A 271 33.36 4.47 5.09
C ILE A 271 34.30 3.91 6.15
N THR A 272 35.58 4.28 6.07
CA THR A 272 36.63 3.86 6.98
C THR A 272 36.67 4.72 8.27
N ASP A 273 37.43 4.26 9.27
CA ASP A 273 37.68 5.06 10.47
C ASP A 273 38.51 6.33 10.17
N GLU A 274 39.37 6.30 9.15
CA GLU A 274 40.13 7.47 8.69
C GLU A 274 39.20 8.53 8.12
N ASP A 275 38.23 8.13 7.27
CA ASP A 275 37.19 9.04 6.75
C ASP A 275 36.38 9.68 7.88
N ARG A 276 36.02 8.88 8.90
CA ARG A 276 35.28 9.37 10.08
C ARG A 276 36.11 10.36 10.88
N TYR A 277 37.41 10.10 11.06
CA TYR A 277 38.31 11.00 11.77
C TYR A 277 38.49 12.31 11.01
N ASP A 278 38.75 12.25 9.70
CA ASP A 278 38.90 13.44 8.86
C ASP A 278 37.62 14.28 8.84
N ALA A 279 36.45 13.65 8.67
CA ALA A 279 35.16 14.33 8.75
C ALA A 279 34.93 14.99 10.12
N ALA A 280 35.27 14.30 11.21
CA ALA A 280 35.19 14.83 12.57
C ALA A 280 36.13 16.03 12.80
N PHE A 281 37.34 15.97 12.26
CA PHE A 281 38.35 17.02 12.36
C PHE A 281 37.95 18.26 11.54
N ARG A 282 37.41 18.06 10.34
CA ARG A 282 36.96 19.14 9.45
C ARG A 282 35.66 19.80 9.88
N ASN A 283 34.84 19.12 10.68
CA ASN A 283 33.55 19.63 11.15
C ASN A 283 33.71 20.94 11.97
N PRO A 284 33.27 22.11 11.44
CA PRO A 284 33.45 23.39 12.11
C PRO A 284 32.63 23.50 13.40
N MET A 285 31.49 22.83 13.50
CA MET A 285 30.67 22.82 14.73
C MET A 285 31.41 22.11 15.86
N ARG A 286 32.10 21.00 15.57
CA ARG A 286 32.96 20.33 16.56
C ARG A 286 34.13 21.21 16.99
N ARG A 287 34.70 22.00 16.08
CA ARG A 287 35.77 22.96 16.42
C ARG A 287 35.27 24.09 17.32
N LEU A 288 34.12 24.69 17.00
CA LEU A 288 33.49 25.70 17.83
C LEU A 288 33.13 25.16 19.23
N ALA A 289 32.63 23.92 19.30
CA ALA A 289 32.34 23.27 20.58
C ALA A 289 33.58 23.14 21.47
N ARG A 290 34.72 22.71 20.88
CA ARG A 290 36.00 22.61 21.61
C ARG A 290 36.52 23.96 22.12
N LEU A 291 36.18 25.05 21.43
CA LEU A 291 36.52 26.42 21.84
C LEU A 291 35.49 27.04 22.80
N GLY A 292 34.40 26.34 23.13
CA GLY A 292 33.31 26.87 23.95
C GLY A 292 32.42 27.90 23.24
N LEU A 293 32.49 28.00 21.91
CA LEU A 293 31.81 29.03 21.10
C LEU A 293 30.59 28.53 20.34
N LEU A 294 30.23 27.24 20.49
CA LEU A 294 29.17 26.63 19.67
C LEU A 294 27.80 27.27 19.91
N GLU A 295 27.41 27.46 21.17
CA GLU A 295 26.08 27.98 21.52
C GLU A 295 25.88 29.40 21.00
N ASP A 296 26.84 30.30 21.24
CA ASP A 296 26.80 31.68 20.74
C ASP A 296 26.72 31.74 19.22
N TYR A 297 27.48 30.88 18.52
CA TYR A 297 27.40 30.76 17.08
C TYR A 297 26.03 30.27 16.61
N MET A 298 25.47 29.24 17.25
CA MET A 298 24.16 28.69 16.91
C MET A 298 23.04 29.72 17.11
N GLN A 299 23.09 30.50 18.20
CA GLN A 299 22.15 31.59 18.43
C GLN A 299 22.25 32.65 17.34
N THR A 300 23.47 33.10 17.01
CA THR A 300 23.70 34.11 15.98
C THR A 300 23.23 33.62 14.61
N ALA A 301 23.54 32.37 14.25
CA ALA A 301 23.09 31.75 13.00
C ALA A 301 21.56 31.67 12.92
N ALA A 302 20.90 31.29 14.03
CA ALA A 302 19.44 31.22 14.10
C ALA A 302 18.78 32.62 13.93
N GLU A 303 19.37 33.66 14.50
CA GLU A 303 18.91 35.05 14.33
C GLU A 303 19.05 35.54 12.88
N ILE A 304 20.17 35.24 12.23
CA ILE A 304 20.39 35.55 10.81
C ILE A 304 19.34 34.84 9.95
N ASP A 305 19.14 33.54 10.17
CA ASP A 305 18.12 32.75 9.48
C ASP A 305 16.71 33.32 9.68
N ALA A 306 16.37 33.75 10.89
CA ALA A 306 15.09 34.38 11.18
C ALA A 306 14.90 35.69 10.38
N LYS A 307 15.94 36.54 10.33
CA LYS A 307 15.93 37.78 9.52
C LYS A 307 15.76 37.47 8.03
N HIS A 308 16.45 36.45 7.51
CA HIS A 308 16.31 36.02 6.12
C HIS A 308 14.90 35.51 5.80
N ARG A 309 14.32 34.66 6.67
CA ARG A 309 12.94 34.16 6.51
C ARG A 309 11.92 35.30 6.50
N ASN A 310 12.10 36.31 7.35
CA ASN A 310 11.20 37.47 7.40
C ASN A 310 11.31 38.33 6.13
N LYS A 311 12.53 38.61 5.64
CA LYS A 311 12.72 39.31 4.35
C LYS A 311 12.05 38.59 3.17
N VAL A 312 12.12 37.26 3.12
CA VAL A 312 11.47 36.46 2.06
C VAL A 312 9.95 36.52 2.17
N LYS A 313 9.39 36.50 3.39
CA LYS A 313 7.95 36.68 3.62
C LYS A 313 7.49 38.08 3.17
N ASP A 314 8.21 39.13 3.54
CA ASP A 314 7.90 40.50 3.15
C ASP A 314 7.95 40.70 1.63
N PHE A 315 8.93 40.09 0.96
CA PHE A 315 9.03 40.11 -0.51
C PHE A 315 7.85 39.38 -1.17
N LYS A 316 7.43 38.22 -0.65
CA LYS A 316 6.24 37.49 -1.14
C LYS A 316 4.95 38.28 -0.92
N VAL A 317 4.81 38.97 0.21
CA VAL A 317 3.64 39.82 0.52
C VAL A 317 3.57 41.03 -0.42
N LYS A 318 4.70 41.72 -0.67
CA LYS A 318 4.77 42.84 -1.62
C LYS A 318 4.44 42.41 -3.05
N ASN A 319 4.96 41.28 -3.51
CA ASN A 319 4.63 40.75 -4.84
C ASN A 319 3.18 40.29 -4.99
N LYS A 320 2.54 39.80 -3.91
CA LYS A 320 1.13 39.44 -3.92
C LYS A 320 0.23 40.68 -4.00
N LYS A 321 0.61 41.78 -3.34
CA LYS A 321 -0.06 43.10 -3.43
C LYS A 321 0.06 43.73 -4.83
N LEU A 322 1.24 43.66 -5.45
CA LEU A 322 1.48 44.17 -6.81
C LEU A 322 0.65 43.43 -7.88
N LYS A 323 0.41 42.12 -7.71
CA LYS A 323 -0.44 41.32 -8.61
C LYS A 323 -1.95 41.48 -8.38
N SER A 324 -2.37 41.98 -7.22
CA SER A 324 -3.79 42.27 -6.93
C SER A 324 -4.23 43.66 -7.40
N THR A 325 -3.29 44.57 -7.65
CA THR A 325 -3.56 45.94 -8.15
C THR A 325 -3.49 46.05 -9.68
N SER A 326 -3.26 44.94 -10.38
CA SER A 326 -3.17 44.87 -11.84
C SER A 326 -4.31 44.06 -12.47
N ARG A 327 -5.49 44.05 -11.85
CA ARG A 327 -6.74 43.49 -12.38
C ARG A 327 -7.82 44.54 -12.39
#